data_AF-A0AAX2DPZ8-F1
#
_entry.id   AF-A0AAX2DPZ8-F1
#
_cell.length_a   1.000
_cell.length_b   1.000
_cell.length_c   1.000
_cell.angle_alpha   90.00
_cell.angle_beta   90.00
_cell.angle_gamma   90.00
#
_symmetry.space_group_name_H-M   'P 1'
#
loop_
_entity.id
_entity.type
_entity.pdbx_description
1 polymer ?
#
loop_
_entity_poly.entity_id
_entity_poly.type
_entity_poly.pdbx_seq_one_letter_code
_entity_poly.pdbx_strand_id
1 'polypeptide(L)'
;MKKVVISAAYIEKRIAVLEDEQMIDMEVIRPSNKIQVGDIFYGFIQKIDRKINAAFVDLGNQNKGFIHLKDIPDFYEKTQGAKLPVQIIREGSVTKLPLLTAELTFPGDLLVYLYGKEYISISKRIMDKEPLKKTIELLLGKNEAVIIRSSAEKATKEQLETALNEAREEYEQVILKSNKRKKPGLLLSAAYGVFASTKQFIQRYQPDEIITDDFDFARVLESNWSDQVTLTKSADLFADLSIKKQIDRLSRPVVHLSNGSSLFIEKTEAMWVIDVNSGRYKGSTEKEKTVELINQKAVPEILKQIRLRNMSGMILVDFIGGMSESGYTELYEVLERQTREEYITTQIAALSQSGLLQLTRRKKQQSFLEATTIPCPTCYGTGHVASKETLAYQLERELSGIMQGEPESIQIITTEDVLDTFLDLNTLNDAPVDWEVADERIPFYQILRVEKQN
;
A
#
# COMPACT_ATOMS: atom_id res chain seq x y z
N MET A 1 20.38 14.19 11.71
CA MET A 1 19.18 14.75 12.37
C MET A 1 17.95 14.16 11.71
N LYS A 2 17.01 13.62 12.50
CA LYS A 2 15.78 13.00 12.03
C LYS A 2 14.59 13.94 12.20
N LYS A 3 13.76 14.05 11.17
CA LYS A 3 12.53 14.84 11.20
C LYS A 3 11.34 13.98 10.82
N VAL A 4 10.22 14.17 11.50
CA VAL A 4 8.91 13.70 11.02
C VAL A 4 8.15 14.90 10.50
N VAL A 5 7.80 14.89 9.21
CA VAL A 5 7.08 15.97 8.54
C VAL A 5 5.67 15.50 8.22
N ILE A 6 4.67 16.22 8.72
CA ILE A 6 3.25 15.88 8.59
C ILE A 6 2.52 17.00 7.85
N SER A 7 2.17 16.76 6.59
CA SER A 7 1.25 17.63 5.85
C SER A 7 -0.17 17.18 6.15
N ALA A 8 -0.84 17.98 6.97
CA ALA A 8 -2.19 17.76 7.50
C ALA A 8 -3.16 18.91 7.22
N ALA A 9 -2.77 19.99 6.53
CA ALA A 9 -3.68 21.08 6.19
C ALA A 9 -4.80 20.68 5.21
N TYR A 10 -4.55 19.70 4.32
CA TYR A 10 -5.48 19.29 3.25
C TYR A 10 -6.16 17.94 3.53
N ILE A 11 -7.09 17.55 2.66
CA ILE A 11 -7.87 16.30 2.80
C ILE A 11 -6.97 15.05 2.77
N GLU A 12 -6.08 14.95 1.77
CA GLU A 12 -5.01 13.96 1.77
C GLU A 12 -3.98 14.37 2.83
N LYS A 13 -3.72 13.47 3.77
CA LYS A 13 -2.69 13.64 4.78
C LYS A 13 -1.45 12.87 4.36
N ARG A 14 -0.28 13.42 4.62
CA ARG A 14 1.00 12.78 4.27
C ARG A 14 1.96 12.88 5.44
N ILE A 15 2.64 11.78 5.73
CA ILE A 15 3.69 11.71 6.73
C ILE A 15 4.97 11.30 5.99
N ALA A 16 6.07 12.00 6.25
CA ALA A 16 7.39 11.66 5.72
C ALA A 16 8.41 11.69 6.86
N VAL A 17 9.36 10.76 6.82
CA VAL A 17 10.51 10.76 7.72
C VAL A 17 11.73 11.13 6.93
N LEU A 18 12.42 12.17 7.39
CA LEU A 18 13.70 12.58 6.83
C LEU A 18 14.82 12.20 7.79
N GLU A 19 15.90 11.67 7.25
CA GLU A 19 17.19 11.55 7.92
C GLU A 19 18.21 12.29 7.06
N ASP A 20 18.81 13.35 7.62
CA ASP A 20 19.75 14.23 6.91
C ASP A 20 19.19 14.71 5.55
N GLU A 21 17.94 15.20 5.57
CA GLU A 21 17.16 15.69 4.43
C GLU A 21 16.81 14.63 3.36
N GLN A 22 17.19 13.37 3.56
CA GLN A 22 16.79 12.25 2.71
C GLN A 22 15.55 11.54 3.28
N MET A 23 14.55 11.32 2.44
CA MET A 23 13.33 10.62 2.85
C MET A 23 13.62 9.12 3.03
N ILE A 24 13.34 8.58 4.22
CA ILE A 24 13.60 7.18 4.59
C ILE A 24 12.34 6.34 4.81
N ASP A 25 11.20 6.98 5.08
CA ASP A 25 9.88 6.35 5.12
C ASP A 25 8.79 7.40 4.81
N MET A 26 7.63 6.96 4.34
CA MET A 26 6.48 7.84 4.13
C MET A 26 5.16 7.07 4.11
N GLU A 27 4.08 7.78 4.39
CA GLU A 27 2.72 7.28 4.24
C GLU A 27 1.82 8.36 3.64
N VAL A 28 0.95 7.94 2.71
CA VAL A 28 -0.11 8.79 2.13
C VAL A 28 -1.44 8.26 2.62
N ILE A 29 -2.19 9.12 3.30
CA ILE A 29 -3.45 8.77 3.95
C ILE A 29 -4.54 9.60 3.29
N ARG A 30 -5.41 8.93 2.55
CA ARG A 30 -6.60 9.54 1.92
C ARG A 30 -7.85 9.11 2.67
N PRO A 31 -8.85 9.98 2.81
CA PRO A 31 -10.17 9.52 3.22
C PRO A 31 -10.66 8.50 2.20
N SER A 32 -10.87 7.27 2.67
CA SER A 32 -11.42 6.19 1.87
C SER A 32 -12.85 5.92 2.30
N ASN A 33 -13.78 5.91 1.34
CA ASN A 33 -15.11 5.34 1.54
C ASN A 33 -15.11 3.81 1.35
N LYS A 34 -13.98 3.22 0.92
CA LYS A 34 -13.84 1.77 0.82
C LYS A 34 -13.65 1.20 2.22
N ILE A 35 -14.45 0.18 2.51
CA ILE A 35 -14.35 -0.68 3.68
C ILE A 35 -12.97 -1.32 3.71
N GLN A 36 -12.28 -1.22 4.84
CA GLN A 36 -10.98 -1.84 5.09
C GLN A 36 -11.04 -2.81 6.25
N VAL A 37 -10.12 -3.77 6.29
CA VAL A 37 -9.95 -4.64 7.46
C VAL A 37 -9.67 -3.79 8.71
N GLY A 38 -10.44 -4.03 9.75
CA GLY A 38 -10.38 -3.36 11.04
C GLY A 38 -11.43 -2.25 11.22
N ASP A 39 -12.06 -1.74 10.15
CA ASP A 39 -13.06 -0.68 10.25
C ASP A 39 -14.18 -1.14 11.19
N ILE A 40 -14.64 -0.24 12.06
CA ILE A 40 -15.77 -0.50 12.95
C ILE A 40 -16.97 0.32 12.46
N PHE A 41 -18.06 -0.35 12.17
CA PHE A 41 -19.32 0.22 11.73
C PHE A 41 -20.40 0.02 12.79
N TYR A 42 -21.35 0.95 12.84
CA TYR A 42 -22.64 0.69 13.46
C TYR A 42 -23.50 -0.03 12.42
N GLY A 43 -23.79 -1.31 12.67
CA GLY A 43 -24.44 -2.20 11.72
C GLY A 43 -25.81 -2.66 12.18
N PHE A 44 -26.74 -2.82 11.24
CA PHE A 44 -28.10 -3.33 11.52
C PHE A 44 -28.29 -4.71 10.89
N ILE A 45 -28.73 -5.69 11.66
CA ILE A 45 -29.01 -7.03 11.13
C ILE A 45 -30.22 -6.95 10.18
N GLN A 46 -29.99 -7.11 8.88
CA GLN A 46 -31.07 -7.10 7.87
C GLN A 46 -31.75 -8.46 7.77
N LYS A 47 -30.99 -9.55 7.87
CA LYS A 47 -31.49 -10.91 7.69
C LYS A 47 -30.62 -11.90 8.45
N ILE A 48 -31.25 -12.89 9.08
CA ILE A 48 -30.57 -14.03 9.68
C ILE A 48 -30.82 -15.27 8.82
N ASP A 49 -29.75 -15.97 8.47
CA ASP A 49 -29.80 -17.26 7.81
C ASP A 49 -29.31 -18.36 8.75
N ARG A 50 -30.27 -19.14 9.27
CA ARG A 50 -30.00 -20.23 10.22
C ARG A 50 -29.35 -21.45 9.56
N LYS A 51 -29.46 -21.63 8.24
CA LYS A 51 -28.83 -22.79 7.57
C LYS A 51 -27.31 -22.69 7.58
N ILE A 52 -26.79 -21.47 7.50
CA ILE A 52 -25.36 -21.18 7.52
C ILE A 52 -24.89 -20.55 8.83
N ASN A 53 -25.76 -20.51 9.85
CA ASN A 53 -25.51 -19.90 11.17
C ASN A 53 -24.89 -18.50 11.05
N ALA A 54 -25.50 -17.63 10.24
CA ALA A 54 -24.97 -16.31 9.96
C ALA A 54 -26.07 -15.24 9.82
N ALA A 55 -25.65 -13.98 9.77
CA ALA A 55 -26.50 -12.84 9.53
C ALA A 55 -25.88 -11.88 8.50
N PHE A 56 -26.75 -11.17 7.79
CA PHE A 56 -26.38 -10.10 6.86
C PHE A 56 -26.64 -8.75 7.52
N VAL A 57 -25.64 -7.89 7.49
CA VAL A 57 -25.62 -6.63 8.23
C VAL A 57 -25.56 -5.46 7.26
N ASP A 58 -26.43 -4.48 7.43
CA ASP A 58 -26.37 -3.18 6.77
C ASP A 58 -25.26 -2.33 7.40
N LEU A 59 -24.33 -1.84 6.60
CA LEU A 59 -23.24 -0.97 7.05
C LEU A 59 -23.45 0.50 6.60
N GLY A 60 -24.56 0.80 5.93
CA GLY A 60 -24.87 2.12 5.38
C GLY A 60 -24.20 2.38 4.02
N ASN A 61 -24.60 3.43 3.31
CA ASN A 61 -24.05 3.80 1.99
C ASN A 61 -24.00 2.64 0.98
N GLN A 62 -25.06 1.81 0.95
CA GLN A 62 -25.18 0.61 0.10
C GLN A 62 -24.18 -0.53 0.44
N ASN A 63 -23.38 -0.37 1.50
CA ASN A 63 -22.49 -1.41 1.98
C ASN A 63 -23.22 -2.47 2.80
N LYS A 64 -22.87 -3.73 2.57
CA LYS A 64 -23.38 -4.88 3.32
C LYS A 64 -22.21 -5.73 3.81
N GLY A 65 -22.40 -6.41 4.92
CA GLY A 65 -21.45 -7.39 5.43
C GLY A 65 -22.12 -8.67 5.90
N PHE A 66 -21.28 -9.66 6.17
CA PHE A 66 -21.68 -11.00 6.59
C PHE A 66 -21.02 -11.31 7.94
N ILE A 67 -21.79 -11.74 8.93
CA ILE A 67 -21.31 -12.10 10.28
C ILE A 67 -21.77 -13.50 10.65
N HIS A 68 -20.91 -14.34 11.22
CA HIS A 68 -21.37 -15.60 11.79
C HIS A 68 -22.05 -15.34 13.15
N LEU A 69 -23.10 -16.09 13.48
CA LEU A 69 -23.85 -15.91 14.74
C LEU A 69 -22.99 -16.17 15.99
N LYS A 70 -21.92 -16.97 15.86
CA LYS A 70 -20.93 -17.22 16.92
C LYS A 70 -20.01 -16.02 17.18
N ASP A 71 -19.84 -15.14 16.20
CA ASP A 71 -19.00 -13.94 16.28
C ASP A 71 -19.83 -12.73 16.78
N ILE A 72 -21.06 -12.98 17.24
CA ILE A 72 -21.91 -12.02 17.95
C ILE A 72 -21.91 -12.41 19.44
N PRO A 73 -21.31 -11.60 20.33
CA PRO A 73 -21.35 -11.85 21.77
C PRO A 73 -22.77 -12.00 22.30
N ASP A 74 -22.95 -12.84 23.33
CA ASP A 74 -24.28 -13.21 23.82
C ASP A 74 -25.06 -12.08 24.49
N PHE A 75 -24.40 -11.00 24.87
CA PHE A 75 -25.05 -9.79 25.38
C PHE A 75 -25.67 -8.91 24.28
N TYR A 76 -25.46 -9.23 23.00
CA TYR A 76 -26.17 -8.60 21.89
C TYR A 76 -27.37 -9.43 21.45
N GLU A 77 -28.45 -8.76 21.08
CA GLU A 77 -29.60 -9.43 20.46
C GLU A 77 -29.25 -10.00 19.09
N LYS A 78 -29.60 -11.28 18.87
CA LYS A 78 -29.39 -12.00 17.61
C LYS A 78 -30.69 -12.08 16.81
N THR A 79 -31.32 -10.92 16.57
CA THR A 79 -32.62 -10.77 15.90
C THR A 79 -32.53 -9.85 14.68
N GLN A 80 -33.48 -9.98 13.75
CA GLN A 80 -33.58 -9.05 12.62
C GLN A 80 -33.95 -7.65 13.13
N GLY A 81 -33.22 -6.63 12.68
CA GLY A 81 -33.34 -5.25 13.14
C GLY A 81 -32.43 -4.90 14.33
N ALA A 82 -31.78 -5.89 14.95
CA ALA A 82 -30.81 -5.63 16.02
C ALA A 82 -29.67 -4.73 15.52
N LYS A 83 -29.20 -3.84 16.40
CA LYS A 83 -28.20 -2.83 16.10
C LYS A 83 -26.98 -3.06 16.97
N LEU A 84 -25.82 -3.15 16.34
CA LEU A 84 -24.59 -3.49 17.05
C LEU A 84 -23.38 -2.91 16.32
N PRO A 85 -22.32 -2.53 17.06
CA PRO A 85 -21.03 -2.26 16.44
C PRO A 85 -20.45 -3.56 15.87
N VAL A 86 -19.92 -3.50 14.66
CA VAL A 86 -19.30 -4.62 13.95
C VAL A 86 -17.98 -4.18 13.34
N GLN A 87 -16.98 -5.04 13.41
CA GLN A 87 -15.65 -4.81 12.87
C GLN A 87 -15.40 -5.68 11.63
N ILE A 88 -14.77 -5.12 10.60
CA ILE A 88 -14.35 -5.86 9.41
C ILE A 88 -13.14 -6.74 9.75
N ILE A 89 -13.25 -8.05 9.59
CA ILE A 89 -12.10 -8.97 9.76
C ILE A 89 -11.52 -9.46 8.43
N ARG A 90 -12.30 -9.38 7.36
CA ARG A 90 -11.85 -9.67 6.00
C ARG A 90 -12.62 -8.79 5.02
N GLU A 91 -11.89 -8.17 4.09
CA GLU A 91 -12.47 -7.43 2.98
C GLU A 91 -13.36 -8.30 2.10
N GLY A 92 -14.33 -7.65 1.46
CA GLY A 92 -15.13 -8.26 0.41
C GLY A 92 -14.36 -8.36 -0.90
N SER A 93 -14.80 -9.25 -1.78
CA SER A 93 -14.41 -9.26 -3.19
C SER A 93 -15.62 -8.88 -4.04
N VAL A 94 -15.44 -8.79 -5.36
CA VAL A 94 -16.55 -8.58 -6.32
C VAL A 94 -17.69 -9.60 -6.09
N THR A 95 -17.36 -10.81 -5.66
CA THR A 95 -18.31 -11.92 -5.48
C THR A 95 -18.63 -12.25 -4.01
N LYS A 96 -17.92 -11.68 -3.03
CA LYS A 96 -18.07 -12.01 -1.61
C LYS A 96 -18.22 -10.77 -0.75
N LEU A 97 -19.22 -10.75 0.13
CA LEU A 97 -19.37 -9.69 1.14
C LEU A 97 -18.18 -9.72 2.13
N PRO A 98 -17.81 -8.56 2.70
CA PRO A 98 -16.85 -8.50 3.80
C PRO A 98 -17.35 -9.33 4.99
N LEU A 99 -16.40 -9.99 5.66
CA LEU A 99 -16.66 -10.78 6.87
C LEU A 99 -16.51 -9.87 8.09
N LEU A 100 -17.49 -9.94 8.99
CA LEU A 100 -17.59 -9.11 10.18
C LEU A 100 -17.44 -9.94 11.46
N THR A 101 -17.12 -9.25 12.55
CA THR A 101 -17.27 -9.73 13.94
C THR A 101 -17.90 -8.62 14.79
N ALA A 102 -18.63 -8.95 15.85
CA ALA A 102 -19.03 -7.99 16.89
C ALA A 102 -18.16 -8.10 18.15
N GLU A 103 -17.14 -8.98 18.12
CA GLU A 103 -16.05 -9.02 19.08
C GLU A 103 -14.99 -8.00 18.67
N LEU A 104 -15.14 -6.75 19.13
CA LEU A 104 -14.31 -5.64 18.70
C LEU A 104 -12.88 -5.79 19.21
N THR A 105 -11.91 -5.55 18.33
CA THR A 105 -10.48 -5.69 18.59
C THR A 105 -9.75 -4.36 18.40
N PHE A 106 -8.95 -3.98 19.39
CA PHE A 106 -8.19 -2.74 19.48
C PHE A 106 -6.68 -3.05 19.62
N PRO A 107 -5.92 -2.97 18.52
CA PRO A 107 -4.50 -3.31 18.52
C PRO A 107 -3.64 -2.19 19.12
N GLY A 108 -2.96 -2.46 20.23
CA GLY A 108 -1.92 -1.60 20.82
C GLY A 108 -0.51 -2.17 20.65
N ASP A 109 0.51 -1.42 21.06
CA ASP A 109 1.92 -1.80 20.85
C ASP A 109 2.34 -3.03 21.66
N LEU A 110 1.97 -3.07 22.95
CA LEU A 110 2.31 -4.15 23.88
C LEU A 110 1.29 -5.29 23.87
N LEU A 111 0.02 -4.95 23.62
CA LEU A 111 -1.09 -5.88 23.70
C LEU A 111 -2.17 -5.56 22.67
N VAL A 112 -3.01 -6.54 22.36
CA VAL A 112 -4.25 -6.35 21.60
C VAL A 112 -5.39 -6.57 22.56
N TYR A 113 -6.23 -5.55 22.73
CA TYR A 113 -7.44 -5.63 23.54
C TYR A 113 -8.62 -6.12 22.70
N LEU A 114 -9.47 -6.96 23.28
CA LEU A 114 -10.70 -7.45 22.66
C LEU A 114 -11.85 -7.33 23.65
N TYR A 115 -13.01 -6.91 23.16
CA TYR A 115 -14.26 -6.92 23.94
C TYR A 115 -15.29 -7.85 23.30
N GLY A 116 -15.91 -8.71 24.11
CA GLY A 116 -16.86 -9.73 23.66
C GLY A 116 -16.38 -11.18 23.85
N LYS A 117 -15.18 -11.37 24.42
CA LYS A 117 -14.57 -12.66 24.73
C LYS A 117 -13.85 -12.60 26.07
N GLU A 118 -13.56 -13.77 26.66
CA GLU A 118 -12.82 -13.87 27.92
C GLU A 118 -11.66 -14.86 27.77
N TYR A 119 -10.45 -14.36 27.49
CA TYR A 119 -9.22 -15.15 27.49
C TYR A 119 -7.96 -14.27 27.49
N ILE A 120 -6.83 -14.85 27.89
CA ILE A 120 -5.51 -14.25 27.72
C ILE A 120 -4.70 -15.15 26.80
N SER A 121 -4.15 -14.56 25.73
CA SER A 121 -3.23 -15.23 24.81
C SER A 121 -1.88 -14.53 24.83
N ILE A 122 -0.79 -15.28 24.77
CA ILE A 122 0.58 -14.72 24.84
C ILE A 122 1.36 -15.17 23.61
N SER A 123 2.09 -14.23 22.99
CA SER A 123 2.95 -14.51 21.85
C SER A 123 3.86 -15.71 22.10
N LYS A 124 3.97 -16.60 21.12
CA LYS A 124 4.85 -17.79 21.18
C LYS A 124 6.34 -17.43 21.30
N ARG A 125 6.72 -16.20 20.94
CA ARG A 125 8.10 -15.71 21.00
C ARG A 125 8.56 -15.30 22.40
N ILE A 126 7.62 -15.14 23.35
CA ILE A 126 7.95 -14.82 24.74
C ILE A 126 8.32 -16.12 25.45
N MET A 127 9.49 -16.14 26.06
CA MET A 127 10.00 -17.30 26.80
C MET A 127 9.31 -17.46 28.15
N ASP A 128 9.34 -16.41 28.97
CA ASP A 128 8.71 -16.41 30.29
C ASP A 128 7.35 -15.70 30.26
N LYS A 129 6.28 -16.48 30.28
CA LYS A 129 4.91 -16.00 30.08
C LYS A 129 4.19 -15.69 31.38
N GLU A 130 4.62 -16.30 32.48
CA GLU A 130 3.85 -16.35 33.71
C GLU A 130 3.75 -15.02 34.47
N PRO A 131 4.80 -14.19 34.52
CA PRO A 131 4.72 -12.85 35.10
C PRO A 131 3.71 -11.96 34.35
N LEU A 132 3.76 -11.96 33.02
CA LEU A 132 2.87 -11.16 32.17
C LEU A 132 1.42 -11.63 32.28
N LYS A 133 1.21 -12.96 32.28
CA LYS A 133 -0.11 -13.56 32.43
C LYS A 133 -0.77 -13.13 33.75
N LYS A 134 -0.07 -13.32 34.88
CA LYS A 134 -0.59 -12.94 36.21
C LYS A 134 -0.89 -11.44 36.31
N THR A 135 -0.04 -10.61 35.71
CA THR A 135 -0.24 -9.16 35.73
C THR A 135 -1.52 -8.77 35.00
N ILE A 136 -1.76 -9.32 33.81
CA ILE A 136 -2.97 -9.02 33.01
C ILE A 136 -4.23 -9.67 33.61
N GLU A 137 -4.13 -10.87 34.19
CA GLU A 137 -5.26 -11.53 34.89
C GLU A 137 -5.85 -10.66 35.99
N LEU A 138 -5.02 -9.91 36.73
CA LEU A 138 -5.47 -9.01 37.80
C LEU A 138 -6.11 -7.73 37.28
N LEU A 139 -5.85 -7.35 36.03
CA LEU A 139 -6.32 -6.10 35.44
C LEU A 139 -7.59 -6.28 34.60
N LEU A 140 -7.88 -7.47 34.09
CA LEU A 140 -9.00 -7.72 33.17
C LEU A 140 -10.37 -7.71 33.86
N GLY A 141 -11.33 -7.09 33.20
CA GLY A 141 -12.75 -7.10 33.55
C GLY A 141 -13.54 -8.20 32.82
N LYS A 142 -14.87 -8.19 33.01
CA LYS A 142 -15.80 -9.11 32.33
C LYS A 142 -15.89 -8.81 30.84
N ASN A 143 -16.04 -9.86 30.03
CA ASN A 143 -16.07 -9.79 28.57
C ASN A 143 -14.82 -9.20 27.92
N GLU A 144 -13.70 -9.12 28.64
CA GLU A 144 -12.44 -8.62 28.11
C GLU A 144 -11.47 -9.77 27.83
N ALA A 145 -10.78 -9.68 26.70
CA ALA A 145 -9.71 -10.58 26.33
C ALA A 145 -8.50 -9.79 25.86
N VAL A 146 -7.31 -10.35 26.05
CA VAL A 146 -6.05 -9.70 25.69
C VAL A 146 -5.10 -10.67 24.98
N ILE A 147 -4.45 -10.18 23.93
CA ILE A 147 -3.32 -10.85 23.28
C ILE A 147 -2.04 -10.08 23.57
N ILE A 148 -1.14 -10.65 24.39
CA ILE A 148 0.15 -10.06 24.74
C ILE A 148 1.15 -10.28 23.57
N ARG A 149 1.72 -9.19 23.06
CA ARG A 149 2.66 -9.18 21.92
C ARG A 149 4.09 -9.40 22.40
N SER A 150 4.99 -9.81 21.50
CA SER A 150 6.41 -10.02 21.82
C SER A 150 7.13 -8.76 22.31
N SER A 151 6.66 -7.57 21.92
CA SER A 151 7.12 -6.27 22.42
C SER A 151 6.93 -6.11 23.93
N ALA A 152 6.01 -6.84 24.55
CA ALA A 152 5.73 -6.77 25.98
C ALA A 152 6.65 -7.62 26.85
N GLU A 153 7.60 -8.37 26.29
CA GLU A 153 8.47 -9.29 27.05
C GLU A 153 9.20 -8.62 28.22
N LYS A 154 9.55 -7.34 28.07
CA LYS A 154 10.24 -6.54 29.11
C LYS A 154 9.39 -5.40 29.66
N ALA A 155 8.09 -5.39 29.37
CA ALA A 155 7.21 -4.32 29.82
C ALA A 155 6.97 -4.38 31.34
N THR A 156 6.94 -3.22 31.99
CA THR A 156 6.56 -3.12 33.40
C THR A 156 5.05 -3.27 33.58
N LYS A 157 4.61 -3.54 34.82
CA LYS A 157 3.18 -3.57 35.17
C LYS A 157 2.48 -2.26 34.78
N GLU A 158 3.09 -1.13 35.11
CA GLU A 158 2.56 0.21 34.80
C GLU A 158 2.40 0.42 33.29
N GLN A 159 3.39 -0.01 32.48
CA GLN A 159 3.31 0.10 31.02
C GLN A 159 2.18 -0.76 30.45
N LEU A 160 1.96 -1.96 30.98
CA LEU A 160 0.86 -2.83 30.57
C LEU A 160 -0.51 -2.26 30.97
N GLU A 161 -0.60 -1.69 32.17
CA GLU A 161 -1.81 -1.05 32.68
C GLU A 161 -2.18 0.19 31.86
N THR A 162 -1.21 1.05 31.56
CA THR A 162 -1.40 2.19 30.65
C THR A 162 -1.85 1.73 29.27
N ALA A 163 -1.18 0.74 28.67
CA ALA A 163 -1.55 0.22 27.35
C ALA A 163 -2.95 -0.40 27.31
N LEU A 164 -3.37 -1.07 28.39
CA LEU A 164 -4.72 -1.62 28.52
C LEU A 164 -5.77 -0.52 28.65
N ASN A 165 -5.50 0.50 29.46
CA ASN A 165 -6.41 1.62 29.67
C ASN A 165 -6.56 2.47 28.40
N GLU A 166 -5.48 2.75 27.67
CA GLU A 166 -5.55 3.42 26.36
C GLU A 166 -6.48 2.66 25.39
N ALA A 167 -6.37 1.33 25.33
CA ALA A 167 -7.20 0.51 24.45
C ALA A 167 -8.68 0.44 24.91
N ARG A 168 -8.93 0.45 26.22
CA ARG A 168 -10.29 0.54 26.79
C ARG A 168 -10.95 1.88 26.48
N GLU A 169 -10.21 2.98 26.63
CA GLU A 169 -10.71 4.31 26.29
C GLU A 169 -11.13 4.37 24.82
N GLU A 170 -10.33 3.82 23.91
CA GLU A 170 -10.69 3.75 22.48
C GLU A 170 -11.99 2.96 22.25
N TYR A 171 -12.14 1.81 22.91
CA TYR A 171 -13.38 1.03 22.89
C TYR A 171 -14.57 1.85 23.41
N GLU A 172 -14.44 2.49 24.56
CA GLU A 172 -15.51 3.29 25.17
C GLU A 172 -15.94 4.43 24.24
N GLN A 173 -14.99 5.11 23.58
CA GLN A 173 -15.30 6.14 22.57
C GLN A 173 -16.12 5.58 21.40
N VAL A 174 -15.80 4.37 20.92
CA VAL A 174 -16.57 3.71 19.86
C VAL A 174 -17.99 3.39 20.32
N ILE A 175 -18.17 2.90 21.55
CA ILE A 175 -19.49 2.60 22.11
C ILE A 175 -20.31 3.88 22.32
N LEU A 176 -19.69 4.96 22.81
CA LEU A 176 -20.35 6.26 22.94
C LEU A 176 -20.82 6.81 21.58
N LYS A 177 -20.01 6.67 20.53
CA LYS A 177 -20.40 7.02 19.16
C LYS A 177 -21.53 6.15 18.64
N SER A 178 -21.49 4.84 18.91
CA SER A 178 -22.52 3.87 18.55
C SER A 178 -23.88 4.26 19.14
N ASN A 179 -23.91 4.54 20.45
CA ASN A 179 -25.15 4.88 21.18
C ASN A 179 -25.80 6.18 20.69
N LYS A 180 -25.01 7.13 20.18
CA LYS A 180 -25.53 8.40 19.62
C LYS A 180 -26.04 8.27 18.19
N ARG A 181 -25.68 7.20 17.47
CA ARG A 181 -25.95 7.07 16.04
C ARG A 181 -27.32 6.43 15.78
N LYS A 182 -28.10 7.01 14.86
CA LYS A 182 -29.44 6.50 14.50
C LYS A 182 -29.50 5.65 13.24
N LYS A 183 -28.49 5.76 12.36
CA LYS A 183 -28.42 5.08 11.06
C LYS A 183 -27.13 4.27 10.95
N PRO A 184 -27.08 3.19 10.16
CA PRO A 184 -25.85 2.45 9.92
C PRO A 184 -24.73 3.35 9.38
N GLY A 185 -23.49 3.00 9.67
CA GLY A 185 -22.32 3.70 9.12
C GLY A 185 -21.07 3.64 9.98
N LEU A 186 -19.97 4.14 9.43
CA LEU A 186 -18.63 4.06 10.03
C LEU A 186 -18.58 4.76 11.40
N LEU A 187 -18.10 4.04 12.42
CA LEU A 187 -17.82 4.54 13.77
C LEU A 187 -16.34 4.86 13.96
N LEU A 188 -15.47 3.98 13.46
CA LEU A 188 -14.03 4.09 13.51
C LEU A 188 -13.42 3.53 12.21
N SER A 189 -12.60 4.33 11.54
CA SER A 189 -11.80 3.88 10.41
C SER A 189 -10.57 3.14 10.94
N ALA A 190 -10.28 1.96 10.41
CA ALA A 190 -9.01 1.27 10.63
C ALA A 190 -7.91 1.68 9.66
N ALA A 191 -8.24 2.42 8.59
CA ALA A 191 -7.24 3.28 8.00
C ALA A 191 -6.70 4.11 9.16
N TYR A 192 -5.41 3.95 9.49
CA TYR A 192 -4.80 4.70 10.57
C TYR A 192 -5.14 6.16 10.31
N GLY A 193 -5.97 6.73 11.18
CA GLY A 193 -6.16 8.17 11.16
C GLY A 193 -4.76 8.78 11.20
N VAL A 194 -4.56 9.91 10.52
CA VAL A 194 -3.24 10.53 10.43
C VAL A 194 -2.53 10.60 11.79
N PHE A 195 -3.25 10.84 12.89
CA PHE A 195 -2.72 10.77 14.26
C PHE A 195 -2.17 9.41 14.69
N ALA A 196 -2.89 8.31 14.45
CA ALA A 196 -2.45 6.97 14.84
C ALA A 196 -1.19 6.56 14.05
N SER A 197 -1.15 6.87 12.75
CA SER A 197 0.05 6.67 11.94
C SER A 197 1.19 7.56 12.45
N THR A 198 0.95 8.85 12.67
CA THR A 198 1.95 9.77 13.21
C THR A 198 2.55 9.30 14.53
N LYS A 199 1.73 8.81 15.50
CA LYS A 199 2.23 8.23 16.76
C LYS A 199 3.19 7.07 16.50
N GLN A 200 2.83 6.14 15.61
CA GLN A 200 3.70 5.02 15.24
C GLN A 200 5.00 5.47 14.58
N PHE A 201 4.94 6.47 13.71
CA PHE A 201 6.12 7.05 13.07
C PHE A 201 7.05 7.71 14.09
N ILE A 202 6.51 8.52 15.00
CA ILE A 202 7.30 9.18 16.05
C ILE A 202 7.94 8.15 16.98
N GLN A 203 7.17 7.18 17.48
CA GLN A 203 7.69 6.13 18.37
C GLN A 203 8.79 5.29 17.70
N ARG A 204 8.64 5.00 16.40
CA ARG A 204 9.59 4.19 15.63
C ARG A 204 10.89 4.93 15.33
N TYR A 205 10.78 6.17 14.87
CA TYR A 205 11.93 6.90 14.34
C TYR A 205 12.61 7.81 15.36
N GLN A 206 11.91 8.13 16.45
CA GLN A 206 12.39 9.02 17.52
C GLN A 206 13.02 10.30 16.94
N PRO A 207 12.23 11.13 16.23
CA PRO A 207 12.75 12.30 15.54
C PRO A 207 13.28 13.35 16.53
N ASP A 208 14.23 14.14 16.07
CA ASP A 208 14.70 15.35 16.77
C ASP A 208 13.67 16.48 16.64
N GLU A 209 12.90 16.50 15.54
CA GLU A 209 11.91 17.54 15.23
C GLU A 209 10.67 16.95 14.54
N ILE A 210 9.49 17.44 14.90
CA ILE A 210 8.20 17.09 14.30
C ILE A 210 7.60 18.37 13.68
N ILE A 211 7.48 18.40 12.35
CA ILE A 211 7.00 19.58 11.63
C ILE A 211 5.60 19.31 11.10
N THR A 212 4.66 20.23 11.30
CA THR A 212 3.31 20.14 10.69
C THR A 212 2.80 21.49 10.20
N ASP A 213 1.90 21.45 9.20
CA ASP A 213 1.25 22.63 8.61
C ASP A 213 -0.17 22.89 9.15
N ASP A 214 -0.64 22.07 10.10
CA ASP A 214 -2.00 22.14 10.65
C ASP A 214 -2.00 22.45 12.16
N PHE A 215 -2.70 23.52 12.55
CA PHE A 215 -2.73 24.02 13.92
C PHE A 215 -3.40 23.05 14.90
N ASP A 216 -4.53 22.47 14.51
CA ASP A 216 -5.26 21.52 15.36
C ASP A 216 -4.44 20.24 15.53
N PHE A 217 -3.75 19.81 14.47
CA PHE A 217 -2.82 18.68 14.50
C PHE A 217 -1.63 18.94 15.43
N ALA A 218 -0.99 20.12 15.33
CA ALA A 218 0.12 20.51 16.20
C ALA A 218 -0.27 20.45 17.67
N ARG A 219 -1.42 21.04 18.04
CA ARG A 219 -1.92 21.06 19.42
C ARG A 219 -2.12 19.66 20.01
N VAL A 220 -2.58 18.71 19.20
CA VAL A 220 -2.74 17.31 19.64
C VAL A 220 -1.38 16.65 19.86
N LEU A 221 -0.39 16.92 19.00
CA LEU A 221 0.96 16.38 19.16
C LEU A 221 1.68 16.97 20.38
N GLU A 222 1.52 18.27 20.63
CA GLU A 222 2.12 18.96 21.77
C GLU A 222 1.74 18.34 23.13
N SER A 223 0.60 17.65 23.21
CA SER A 223 0.18 16.94 24.42
C SER A 223 1.14 15.81 24.83
N ASN A 224 1.90 15.26 23.88
CA ASN A 224 2.85 14.16 24.11
C ASN A 224 4.29 14.49 23.69
N TRP A 225 4.50 15.52 22.85
CA TRP A 225 5.80 15.87 22.26
C TRP A 225 6.05 17.38 22.20
N SER A 226 5.63 18.15 23.22
CA SER A 226 5.69 19.63 23.24
C SER A 226 6.98 20.24 22.72
N ASP A 227 8.13 19.69 23.14
CA ASP A 227 9.44 20.30 22.89
C ASP A 227 10.00 19.99 21.49
N GLN A 228 9.32 19.16 20.71
CA GLN A 228 9.75 18.72 19.37
C GLN A 228 8.85 19.25 18.25
N VAL A 229 7.66 19.78 18.57
CA VAL A 229 6.66 20.15 17.57
C VAL A 229 6.88 21.57 17.06
N THR A 230 7.10 21.69 15.75
CA THR A 230 7.19 22.95 15.02
C THR A 230 5.96 23.10 14.11
N LEU A 231 5.09 24.07 14.40
CA LEU A 231 4.02 24.47 13.49
C LEU A 231 4.55 25.45 12.43
N THR A 232 4.41 25.09 11.16
CA THR A 232 4.85 25.91 10.02
C THR A 232 3.67 26.30 9.16
N LYS A 233 3.44 27.60 8.96
CA LYS A 233 2.47 28.06 7.94
C LYS A 233 3.07 27.88 6.55
N SER A 234 2.59 26.90 5.81
CA SER A 234 3.01 26.64 4.43
C SER A 234 1.81 26.30 3.54
N ALA A 235 1.87 26.72 2.28
CA ALA A 235 0.89 26.31 1.27
C ALA A 235 1.16 24.89 0.74
N ASP A 236 2.43 24.46 0.71
CA ASP A 236 2.86 23.10 0.35
C ASP A 236 4.13 22.74 1.14
N LEU A 237 3.93 22.28 2.38
CA LEU A 237 5.03 21.95 3.32
C LEU A 237 6.07 21.01 2.71
N PHE A 238 5.62 20.08 1.87
CA PHE A 238 6.49 19.08 1.25
C PHE A 238 7.30 19.68 0.09
N ALA A 239 6.81 20.72 -0.58
CA ALA A 239 7.60 21.45 -1.56
C ALA A 239 8.67 22.32 -0.89
N ASP A 240 8.31 23.03 0.18
CA ASP A 240 9.23 23.91 0.92
C ASP A 240 10.42 23.13 1.49
N LEU A 241 10.19 21.89 1.95
CA LEU A 241 11.21 20.97 2.47
C LEU A 241 11.82 20.06 1.39
N SER A 242 11.61 20.34 0.10
CA SER A 242 12.14 19.53 -1.02
C SER A 242 11.77 18.03 -1.01
N ILE A 243 10.76 17.62 -0.24
CA ILE A 243 10.25 16.25 -0.14
C ILE A 243 9.50 15.88 -1.43
N LYS A 244 8.75 16.82 -2.01
CA LYS A 244 7.96 16.60 -3.25
C LYS A 244 8.82 16.03 -4.39
N LYS A 245 10.03 16.56 -4.59
CA LYS A 245 10.98 16.07 -5.60
C LYS A 245 11.42 14.62 -5.34
N GLN A 246 11.46 14.18 -4.08
CA GLN A 246 11.80 12.81 -3.71
C GLN A 246 10.61 11.88 -3.95
N ILE A 247 9.39 12.33 -3.65
CA ILE A 247 8.14 11.60 -3.94
C ILE A 247 7.98 11.36 -5.45
N ASP A 248 8.20 12.39 -6.28
CA ASP A 248 8.10 12.29 -7.75
C ASP A 248 9.09 11.26 -8.34
N ARG A 249 10.15 10.91 -7.60
CA ARG A 249 11.11 9.87 -8.01
C ARG A 249 10.63 8.46 -7.64
N LEU A 250 9.71 8.30 -6.70
CA LEU A 250 9.21 6.98 -6.27
C LEU A 250 8.37 6.28 -7.33
N SER A 251 7.76 7.02 -8.26
CA SER A 251 7.04 6.45 -9.41
C SER A 251 7.99 6.00 -10.52
N ARG A 252 9.26 6.41 -10.50
CA ARG A 252 10.24 6.06 -11.53
C ARG A 252 10.80 4.65 -11.26
N PRO A 253 11.05 3.86 -12.31
CA PRO A 253 11.64 2.53 -12.14
C PRO A 253 13.11 2.61 -11.71
N VAL A 254 13.87 3.60 -12.20
CA VAL A 254 15.31 3.73 -11.92
C VAL A 254 15.58 4.52 -10.64
N VAL A 255 16.41 3.96 -9.76
CA VAL A 255 16.93 4.61 -8.55
C VAL A 255 18.45 4.63 -8.61
N HIS A 256 19.06 5.82 -8.59
CA HIS A 256 20.51 5.97 -8.60
C HIS A 256 21.08 5.98 -7.18
N LEU A 257 22.16 5.22 -6.96
CA LEU A 257 22.85 5.14 -5.67
C LEU A 257 24.09 6.05 -5.65
N SER A 258 24.54 6.41 -4.46
CA SER A 258 25.69 7.32 -4.24
C SER A 258 27.03 6.75 -4.74
N ASN A 259 27.16 5.43 -4.84
CA ASN A 259 28.32 4.73 -5.38
C ASN A 259 28.33 4.64 -6.92
N GLY A 260 27.32 5.20 -7.61
CA GLY A 260 27.19 5.17 -9.07
C GLY A 260 26.49 3.93 -9.64
N SER A 261 26.08 2.98 -8.79
CA SER A 261 25.20 1.87 -9.19
C SER A 261 23.74 2.36 -9.26
N SER A 262 22.84 1.52 -9.78
CA SER A 262 21.41 1.83 -9.85
C SER A 262 20.54 0.61 -9.63
N LEU A 263 19.33 0.83 -9.12
CA LEU A 263 18.28 -0.18 -9.06
C LEU A 263 17.27 0.08 -10.18
N PHE A 264 16.76 -0.97 -10.78
CA PHE A 264 15.56 -0.92 -11.63
C PHE A 264 14.43 -1.66 -10.95
N ILE A 265 13.36 -0.96 -10.61
CA ILE A 265 12.25 -1.48 -9.80
C ILE A 265 11.00 -1.53 -10.67
N GLU A 266 10.40 -2.70 -10.79
CA GLU A 266 9.17 -2.92 -11.55
C GLU A 266 8.16 -3.75 -10.74
N LYS A 267 6.88 -3.53 -11.02
CA LYS A 267 5.79 -4.31 -10.48
C LYS A 267 5.16 -5.15 -11.59
N THR A 268 5.15 -6.46 -11.41
CA THR A 268 4.39 -7.40 -12.26
C THR A 268 3.01 -7.66 -11.67
N GLU A 269 2.23 -8.55 -12.28
CA GLU A 269 0.92 -8.95 -11.76
C GLU A 269 1.00 -9.54 -10.33
N ALA A 270 2.00 -10.38 -10.07
CA ALA A 270 2.08 -11.17 -8.84
C ALA A 270 3.16 -10.71 -7.85
N MET A 271 4.19 -10.01 -8.32
CA MET A 271 5.38 -9.71 -7.52
C MET A 271 6.06 -8.40 -7.90
N TRP A 272 6.94 -7.94 -7.02
CA TRP A 272 7.90 -6.88 -7.33
C TRP A 272 9.22 -7.48 -7.80
N VAL A 273 9.86 -6.84 -8.77
CA VAL A 273 11.18 -7.21 -9.28
C VAL A 273 12.11 -6.02 -9.12
N ILE A 274 13.31 -6.27 -8.59
CA ILE A 274 14.35 -5.27 -8.37
C ILE A 274 15.63 -5.79 -8.99
N ASP A 275 16.16 -5.10 -9.99
CA ASP A 275 17.43 -5.44 -10.64
C ASP A 275 18.55 -4.48 -10.20
N VAL A 276 19.71 -5.01 -9.84
CA VAL A 276 20.88 -4.26 -9.37
C VAL A 276 21.88 -4.09 -10.51
N ASN A 277 22.10 -2.85 -10.92
CA ASN A 277 23.03 -2.51 -12.01
C ASN A 277 24.30 -1.83 -11.47
N SER A 278 25.46 -2.31 -11.89
CA SER A 278 26.78 -1.81 -11.43
C SER A 278 27.16 -0.41 -11.92
N GLY A 279 26.46 0.15 -12.91
CA GLY A 279 26.77 1.45 -13.49
C GLY A 279 28.13 1.51 -14.19
N ARG A 280 28.70 2.71 -14.40
CA ARG A 280 29.99 2.92 -15.09
C ARG A 280 31.22 2.66 -14.19
N TYR A 281 31.17 1.73 -13.24
CA TYR A 281 32.32 1.47 -12.37
C TYR A 281 33.38 0.64 -13.10
N LYS A 282 34.42 1.31 -13.62
CA LYS A 282 35.58 0.71 -14.32
C LYS A 282 36.78 0.53 -13.37
N GLY A 283 36.59 -0.18 -12.27
CA GLY A 283 37.67 -0.55 -11.35
C GLY A 283 38.42 -1.79 -11.82
N SER A 284 39.74 -1.69 -12.01
CA SER A 284 40.62 -2.77 -12.41
C SER A 284 40.98 -3.70 -11.24
N THR A 285 41.26 -4.96 -11.59
CA THR A 285 41.93 -6.05 -10.83
C THR A 285 41.14 -7.01 -9.92
N GLU A 286 39.99 -6.65 -9.34
CA GLU A 286 39.17 -7.63 -8.58
C GLU A 286 37.67 -7.43 -8.82
N LYS A 287 37.17 -8.03 -9.92
CA LYS A 287 35.74 -7.93 -10.31
C LYS A 287 34.81 -8.48 -9.22
N GLU A 288 35.18 -9.60 -8.60
CA GLU A 288 34.35 -10.28 -7.59
C GLU A 288 34.12 -9.41 -6.35
N LYS A 289 35.18 -8.90 -5.71
CA LYS A 289 35.05 -8.01 -4.54
C LYS A 289 34.31 -6.71 -4.86
N THR A 290 34.45 -6.22 -6.09
CA THR A 290 33.70 -5.03 -6.53
C THR A 290 32.20 -5.33 -6.60
N VAL A 291 31.82 -6.47 -7.16
CA VAL A 291 30.43 -6.95 -7.21
C VAL A 291 29.86 -7.12 -5.80
N GLU A 292 30.60 -7.79 -4.92
CA GLU A 292 30.23 -8.01 -3.52
C GLU A 292 29.93 -6.68 -2.82
N LEU A 293 30.84 -5.70 -2.94
CA LEU A 293 30.67 -4.38 -2.34
C LEU A 293 29.46 -3.61 -2.91
N ILE A 294 29.20 -3.72 -4.22
CA ILE A 294 28.04 -3.08 -4.85
C ILE A 294 26.75 -3.69 -4.31
N ASN A 295 26.65 -5.02 -4.26
CA ASN A 295 25.46 -5.72 -3.78
C ASN A 295 25.21 -5.42 -2.29
N GLN A 296 26.24 -5.47 -1.44
CA GLN A 296 26.12 -5.13 -0.01
C GLN A 296 25.65 -3.69 0.19
N LYS A 297 26.15 -2.73 -0.60
CA LYS A 297 25.71 -1.32 -0.56
C LYS A 297 24.32 -1.10 -1.14
N ALA A 298 23.83 -2.00 -1.99
CA ALA A 298 22.47 -1.94 -2.52
C ALA A 298 21.42 -2.35 -1.48
N VAL A 299 21.74 -3.25 -0.54
CA VAL A 299 20.77 -3.78 0.44
C VAL A 299 20.04 -2.68 1.23
N PRO A 300 20.71 -1.68 1.84
CA PRO A 300 20.01 -0.61 2.58
C PRO A 300 19.07 0.19 1.69
N GLU A 301 19.47 0.49 0.45
CA GLU A 301 18.63 1.25 -0.49
C GLU A 301 17.45 0.41 -0.98
N ILE A 302 17.63 -0.89 -1.22
CA ILE A 302 16.54 -1.82 -1.55
C ILE A 302 15.49 -1.81 -0.45
N LEU A 303 15.88 -2.00 0.81
CA LEU A 303 14.95 -2.01 1.94
C LEU A 303 14.29 -0.63 2.14
N LYS A 304 15.04 0.46 1.94
CA LYS A 304 14.49 1.83 1.93
C LYS A 304 13.43 2.01 0.85
N GLN A 305 13.69 1.58 -0.39
CA GLN A 305 12.69 1.64 -1.47
C GLN A 305 11.48 0.74 -1.16
N ILE A 306 11.67 -0.43 -0.54
CA ILE A 306 10.58 -1.30 -0.09
C ILE A 306 9.66 -0.56 0.90
N ARG A 307 10.22 0.19 1.84
CA ARG A 307 9.45 1.03 2.78
C ARG A 307 8.75 2.18 2.07
N LEU A 308 9.51 3.03 1.36
CA LEU A 308 9.00 4.22 0.68
C LEU A 308 7.89 3.92 -0.34
N ARG A 309 8.03 2.82 -1.09
CA ARG A 309 7.04 2.39 -2.08
C ARG A 309 5.98 1.45 -1.50
N ASN A 310 6.10 1.10 -0.23
CA ASN A 310 5.30 0.09 0.46
C ASN A 310 5.14 -1.22 -0.36
N MET A 311 6.26 -1.74 -0.88
CA MET A 311 6.27 -3.00 -1.63
C MET A 311 5.89 -4.15 -0.71
N SER A 312 4.93 -4.98 -1.10
CA SER A 312 4.41 -6.07 -0.28
C SER A 312 4.14 -7.31 -1.12
N GLY A 313 4.05 -8.47 -0.47
CA GLY A 313 3.92 -9.76 -1.15
C GLY A 313 5.28 -10.35 -1.47
N MET A 314 5.36 -10.99 -2.64
CA MET A 314 6.61 -11.54 -3.16
C MET A 314 7.44 -10.42 -3.79
N ILE A 315 8.71 -10.33 -3.40
CA ILE A 315 9.67 -9.36 -3.93
C ILE A 315 10.91 -10.16 -4.35
N LEU A 316 11.24 -10.10 -5.63
CA LEU A 316 12.47 -10.67 -6.19
C LEU A 316 13.51 -9.57 -6.34
N VAL A 317 14.73 -9.84 -5.92
CA VAL A 317 15.89 -8.97 -6.13
C VAL A 317 16.94 -9.76 -6.90
N ASP A 318 17.29 -9.29 -8.09
CA ASP A 318 18.36 -9.83 -8.91
C ASP A 318 19.66 -9.06 -8.60
N PHE A 319 20.50 -9.64 -7.76
CA PHE A 319 21.82 -9.08 -7.48
C PHE A 319 22.79 -9.40 -8.61
N ILE A 320 23.83 -8.58 -8.74
CA ILE A 320 24.89 -8.81 -9.72
C ILE A 320 25.59 -10.14 -9.38
N GLY A 321 25.58 -11.10 -10.30
CA GLY A 321 26.25 -12.38 -10.14
C GLY A 321 27.79 -12.28 -10.18
N GLY A 322 28.46 -13.40 -9.87
CA GLY A 322 29.93 -13.49 -9.88
C GLY A 322 30.59 -13.07 -8.56
N MET A 323 29.90 -13.27 -7.44
CA MET A 323 30.47 -13.18 -6.09
C MET A 323 31.13 -14.52 -5.70
N SER A 324 32.09 -14.46 -4.77
CA SER A 324 32.63 -15.65 -4.11
C SER A 324 31.59 -16.30 -3.18
N GLU A 325 31.79 -17.56 -2.79
CA GLU A 325 30.93 -18.22 -1.77
C GLU A 325 30.91 -17.45 -0.44
N SER A 326 32.06 -16.89 -0.04
CA SER A 326 32.15 -15.98 1.11
C SER A 326 31.32 -14.72 0.91
N GLY A 327 31.37 -14.12 -0.28
CA GLY A 327 30.58 -12.92 -0.61
C GLY A 327 29.07 -13.14 -0.54
N TYR A 328 28.59 -14.31 -1.01
CA TYR A 328 27.18 -14.69 -0.84
C TYR A 328 26.78 -14.87 0.62
N THR A 329 27.66 -15.45 1.43
CA THR A 329 27.43 -15.65 2.86
C THR A 329 27.32 -14.30 3.59
N GLU A 330 28.26 -13.40 3.33
CA GLU A 330 28.24 -12.04 3.89
C GLU A 330 27.00 -11.24 3.45
N LEU A 331 26.62 -11.34 2.17
CA LEU A 331 25.40 -10.70 1.66
C LEU A 331 24.16 -11.21 2.40
N TYR A 332 24.06 -12.53 2.61
CA TYR A 332 22.96 -13.14 3.35
C TYR A 332 22.91 -12.65 4.80
N GLU A 333 24.05 -12.57 5.50
CA GLU A 333 24.12 -12.07 6.87
C GLU A 333 23.67 -10.59 6.97
N VAL A 334 24.08 -9.75 6.03
CA VAL A 334 23.63 -8.35 5.95
C VAL A 334 22.11 -8.27 5.72
N LEU A 335 21.59 -9.07 4.79
CA LEU A 335 20.15 -9.15 4.51
C LEU A 335 19.36 -9.62 5.74
N GLU A 336 19.83 -10.68 6.41
CA GLU A 336 19.15 -11.24 7.57
C GLU A 336 19.10 -10.23 8.71
N ARG A 337 20.22 -9.56 9.01
CA ARG A 337 20.29 -8.52 10.03
C ARG A 337 19.33 -7.38 9.73
N GLN A 338 19.36 -6.83 8.52
CA GLN A 338 18.53 -5.65 8.19
C GLN A 338 17.05 -5.99 8.03
N THR A 339 16.69 -7.16 7.50
CA THR A 339 15.28 -7.57 7.39
C THR A 339 14.63 -7.84 8.75
N ARG A 340 15.40 -8.21 9.78
CA ARG A 340 14.91 -8.31 11.17
C ARG A 340 14.56 -6.96 11.79
N GLU A 341 15.20 -5.88 11.33
CA GLU A 341 14.94 -4.50 11.79
C GLU A 341 13.66 -3.90 11.15
N GLU A 342 13.11 -4.54 10.12
CA GLU A 342 11.89 -4.09 9.45
C GLU A 342 10.64 -4.20 10.33
N TYR A 343 9.89 -3.09 10.45
CA TYR A 343 8.66 -3.03 11.25
C TYR A 343 7.46 -3.76 10.60
N ILE A 344 7.51 -3.98 9.28
CA ILE A 344 6.62 -4.92 8.60
C ILE A 344 7.37 -6.22 8.45
N THR A 345 6.75 -7.32 8.90
CA THR A 345 7.32 -8.66 8.79
C THR A 345 7.79 -8.92 7.36
N THR A 346 9.11 -8.98 7.20
CA THR A 346 9.84 -9.20 5.96
C THR A 346 10.75 -10.41 6.19
N GLN A 347 10.64 -11.41 5.35
CA GLN A 347 11.34 -12.69 5.49
C GLN A 347 12.11 -13.00 4.23
N ILE A 348 13.34 -13.47 4.40
CA ILE A 348 14.11 -14.08 3.32
C ILE A 348 13.55 -15.49 3.11
N ALA A 349 12.98 -15.73 1.93
CA ALA A 349 12.47 -17.04 1.55
C ALA A 349 13.56 -17.92 0.92
N ALA A 350 14.40 -17.32 0.07
CA ALA A 350 15.52 -17.99 -0.58
C ALA A 350 16.54 -16.96 -1.09
N LEU A 351 17.81 -17.36 -1.18
CA LEU A 351 18.85 -16.68 -1.96
C LEU A 351 19.54 -17.75 -2.81
N SER A 352 19.49 -17.62 -4.14
CA SER A 352 20.13 -18.56 -5.04
C SER A 352 21.63 -18.27 -5.18
N GLN A 353 22.39 -19.28 -5.64
CA GLN A 353 23.79 -19.10 -6.05
C GLN A 353 23.96 -18.19 -7.28
N SER A 354 22.89 -17.87 -7.99
CA SER A 354 22.91 -16.93 -9.11
C SER A 354 22.75 -15.47 -8.69
N GLY A 355 22.49 -15.19 -7.41
CA GLY A 355 22.21 -13.83 -6.92
C GLY A 355 20.73 -13.46 -6.83
N LEU A 356 19.82 -14.40 -7.11
CA LEU A 356 18.38 -14.14 -7.03
C LEU A 356 17.90 -14.31 -5.58
N LEU A 357 17.51 -13.20 -4.96
CA LEU A 357 16.91 -13.15 -3.64
C LEU A 357 15.39 -13.13 -3.76
N GLN A 358 14.72 -13.99 -2.98
CA GLN A 358 13.30 -13.94 -2.76
C GLN A 358 12.99 -13.45 -1.34
N LEU A 359 12.25 -12.34 -1.25
CA LEU A 359 11.67 -11.83 -0.02
C LEU A 359 10.15 -12.04 -0.01
N THR A 360 9.60 -12.25 1.18
CA THR A 360 8.16 -12.18 1.44
C THR A 360 7.88 -11.10 2.49
N ARG A 361 7.10 -10.08 2.13
CA ARG A 361 6.71 -8.98 3.02
C ARG A 361 5.20 -8.95 3.22
N ARG A 362 4.74 -8.90 4.47
CA ARG A 362 3.30 -8.91 4.79
C ARG A 362 2.59 -7.66 4.23
N LYS A 363 1.54 -7.85 3.43
CA LYS A 363 0.71 -6.75 2.93
C LYS A 363 -0.16 -6.18 4.06
N LYS A 364 0.06 -4.91 4.39
CA LYS A 364 -0.78 -4.12 5.33
C LYS A 364 -1.66 -3.09 4.61
N GLN A 365 -1.14 -2.51 3.54
CA GLN A 365 -1.76 -1.43 2.78
C GLN A 365 -1.38 -1.55 1.29
N GLN A 366 -2.06 -0.77 0.43
CA GLN A 366 -1.70 -0.63 -0.98
C GLN A 366 -0.29 -0.05 -1.15
N SER A 367 0.41 -0.46 -2.21
CA SER A 367 1.72 0.14 -2.51
C SER A 367 1.57 1.58 -2.98
N PHE A 368 2.65 2.37 -2.92
CA PHE A 368 2.65 3.76 -3.41
C PHE A 368 2.15 3.84 -4.86
N LEU A 369 2.62 2.94 -5.73
CA LEU A 369 2.18 2.85 -7.12
C LEU A 369 0.67 2.56 -7.23
N GLU A 370 0.13 1.60 -6.47
CA GLU A 370 -1.31 1.28 -6.47
C GLU A 370 -2.17 2.45 -5.98
N ALA A 371 -1.65 3.23 -5.03
CA ALA A 371 -2.37 4.34 -4.44
C ALA A 371 -2.34 5.60 -5.32
N THR A 372 -1.24 5.85 -6.05
CA THR A 372 -1.00 7.13 -6.73
C THR A 372 -1.14 7.07 -8.25
N THR A 373 -1.31 5.88 -8.83
CA THR A 373 -1.39 5.69 -10.29
C THR A 373 -2.53 4.77 -10.70
N ILE A 374 -2.89 4.83 -11.99
CA ILE A 374 -3.76 3.86 -12.65
C ILE A 374 -2.96 3.19 -13.79
N PRO A 375 -3.33 1.98 -14.24
CA PRO A 375 -2.78 1.42 -15.47
C PRO A 375 -2.94 2.40 -16.63
N CYS A 376 -1.92 2.52 -17.48
CA CYS A 376 -1.97 3.40 -18.64
C CYS A 376 -3.18 3.04 -19.52
N PRO A 377 -4.09 3.97 -19.85
CA PRO A 377 -5.28 3.64 -20.63
C PRO A 377 -4.96 3.27 -22.08
N THR A 378 -3.77 3.62 -22.57
CA THR A 378 -3.34 3.34 -23.94
C THR A 378 -2.72 1.96 -24.08
N CYS A 379 -1.72 1.65 -23.25
CA CYS A 379 -0.99 0.38 -23.33
C CYS A 379 -1.41 -0.64 -22.27
N TYR A 380 -2.39 -0.30 -21.43
CA TYR A 380 -2.87 -1.13 -20.33
C TYR A 380 -1.76 -1.61 -19.38
N GLY A 381 -0.69 -0.81 -19.27
CA GLY A 381 0.45 -1.08 -18.40
C GLY A 381 1.60 -1.86 -19.04
N THR A 382 1.54 -2.21 -20.33
CA THR A 382 2.65 -2.93 -21.00
C THR A 382 3.89 -2.06 -21.25
N GLY A 383 3.74 -0.73 -21.23
CA GLY A 383 4.80 0.20 -21.63
C GLY A 383 5.09 0.25 -23.13
N HIS A 384 4.30 -0.46 -23.95
CA HIS A 384 4.48 -0.59 -25.40
C HIS A 384 3.19 -0.26 -26.14
N VAL A 385 3.31 0.39 -27.28
CA VAL A 385 2.21 0.67 -28.22
C VAL A 385 2.61 0.15 -29.60
N ALA A 386 1.65 -0.05 -30.50
CA ALA A 386 1.95 -0.46 -31.86
C ALA A 386 2.82 0.60 -32.56
N SER A 387 3.79 0.15 -33.37
CA SER A 387 4.60 1.07 -34.17
C SER A 387 3.80 1.60 -35.35
N LYS A 388 4.22 2.73 -35.91
CA LYS A 388 3.59 3.33 -37.10
C LYS A 388 3.55 2.37 -38.30
N GLU A 389 4.60 1.56 -38.48
CA GLU A 389 4.64 0.54 -39.54
C GLU A 389 3.61 -0.55 -39.29
N THR A 390 3.50 -1.04 -38.05
CA THR A 390 2.51 -2.05 -37.67
C THR A 390 1.09 -1.58 -37.98
N LEU A 391 0.80 -0.32 -37.65
CA LEU A 391 -0.49 0.32 -37.87
C LEU A 391 -0.78 0.56 -39.35
N ALA A 392 0.20 1.04 -40.13
CA ALA A 392 0.06 1.22 -41.57
C ALA A 392 -0.26 -0.10 -42.27
N TYR A 393 0.46 -1.19 -41.95
CA TYR A 393 0.15 -2.51 -42.51
C TYR A 393 -1.21 -3.05 -42.03
N GLN A 394 -1.66 -2.71 -40.83
CA GLN A 394 -2.99 -3.12 -40.35
C GLN A 394 -4.10 -2.38 -41.11
N LEU A 395 -3.92 -1.09 -41.31
CA LEU A 395 -4.83 -0.25 -42.08
C LEU A 395 -4.93 -0.73 -43.53
N GLU A 396 -3.82 -1.11 -44.16
CA GLU A 396 -3.80 -1.68 -45.53
C GLU A 396 -4.63 -2.95 -45.66
N ARG A 397 -4.52 -3.86 -44.69
CA ARG A 397 -5.34 -5.09 -44.67
C ARG A 397 -6.81 -4.79 -44.46
N GLU A 398 -7.15 -3.90 -43.53
CA GLU A 398 -8.55 -3.53 -43.24
C GLU A 398 -9.19 -2.82 -44.44
N LEU A 399 -8.50 -1.86 -45.06
CA LEU A 399 -8.99 -1.17 -46.25
C LEU A 399 -9.11 -2.10 -47.45
N SER A 400 -8.17 -3.03 -47.65
CA SER A 400 -8.28 -4.04 -48.71
C SER A 400 -9.57 -4.88 -48.58
N GLY A 401 -9.98 -5.19 -47.35
CA GLY A 401 -11.25 -5.85 -47.08
C GLY A 401 -12.47 -4.96 -47.36
N ILE A 402 -12.42 -3.69 -46.94
CA ILE A 402 -13.50 -2.72 -47.17
C ILE A 402 -13.70 -2.45 -48.66
N MET A 403 -12.62 -2.33 -49.41
CA MET A 403 -12.64 -2.06 -50.85
C MET A 403 -13.32 -3.15 -51.68
N GLN A 404 -13.43 -4.39 -51.18
CA GLN A 404 -14.22 -5.44 -51.85
C GLN A 404 -15.71 -5.11 -51.92
N GLY A 405 -16.20 -4.25 -51.03
CA GLY A 405 -17.59 -3.79 -51.01
C GLY A 405 -17.86 -2.56 -51.86
N GLU A 406 -16.89 -2.12 -52.68
CA GLU A 406 -16.97 -0.94 -53.55
C GLU A 406 -17.58 0.28 -52.83
N PRO A 407 -16.97 0.73 -51.71
CA PRO A 407 -17.50 1.85 -50.93
C PRO A 407 -17.48 3.14 -51.75
N GLU A 408 -18.44 4.02 -51.50
CA GLU A 408 -18.49 5.35 -52.10
C GLU A 408 -17.48 6.29 -51.43
N SER A 409 -17.34 6.21 -50.10
CA SER A 409 -16.40 7.02 -49.33
C SER A 409 -15.98 6.33 -48.03
N ILE A 410 -14.74 6.60 -47.59
CA ILE A 410 -14.18 6.10 -46.33
C ILE A 410 -13.58 7.28 -45.58
N GLN A 411 -14.01 7.53 -44.35
CA GLN A 411 -13.41 8.55 -43.49
C GLN A 411 -12.48 7.92 -42.48
N ILE A 412 -11.23 8.38 -42.42
CA ILE A 412 -10.19 7.83 -41.55
C ILE A 412 -9.49 8.95 -40.82
N ILE A 413 -9.40 8.84 -39.50
CA ILE A 413 -8.55 9.71 -38.68
C ILE A 413 -7.29 8.95 -38.28
N THR A 414 -6.11 9.57 -38.39
CA THR A 414 -4.82 8.93 -38.12
C THR A 414 -3.76 9.95 -37.69
N THR A 415 -2.66 9.51 -37.10
CA THR A 415 -1.48 10.36 -36.91
C THR A 415 -0.72 10.55 -38.21
N GLU A 416 0.02 11.66 -38.33
CA GLU A 416 0.82 12.02 -39.51
C GLU A 416 1.85 10.92 -39.85
N ASP A 417 2.55 10.40 -38.84
CA ASP A 417 3.57 9.38 -39.04
C ASP A 417 3.03 8.04 -39.54
N VAL A 418 1.81 7.66 -39.15
CA VAL A 418 1.12 6.47 -39.67
C VAL A 418 0.63 6.72 -41.09
N LEU A 419 0.10 7.91 -41.38
CA LEU A 419 -0.35 8.28 -42.73
C LEU A 419 0.82 8.25 -43.72
N ASP A 420 1.93 8.92 -43.41
CA ASP A 420 3.12 8.93 -44.25
C ASP A 420 3.61 7.51 -44.52
N THR A 421 3.70 6.69 -43.46
CA THR A 421 4.13 5.29 -43.57
C THR A 421 3.16 4.46 -44.42
N PHE A 422 1.86 4.74 -44.35
CA PHE A 422 0.84 4.08 -45.17
C PHE A 422 0.94 4.48 -46.65
N LEU A 423 1.09 5.77 -46.94
CA LEU A 423 1.23 6.29 -48.30
C LEU A 423 2.49 5.74 -48.97
N ASP A 424 3.58 5.58 -48.23
CA ASP A 424 4.82 4.96 -48.70
C ASP A 424 4.65 3.50 -49.15
N LEU A 425 3.61 2.79 -48.69
CA LEU A 425 3.31 1.44 -49.15
C LEU A 425 2.92 1.41 -50.64
N ASN A 426 2.46 2.54 -51.21
CA ASN A 426 2.01 2.66 -52.60
C ASN A 426 0.93 1.62 -52.98
N THR A 427 0.01 1.34 -52.06
CA THR A 427 -1.13 0.43 -52.24
C THR A 427 -2.44 1.19 -52.05
N LEU A 428 -3.53 0.67 -52.63
CA LEU A 428 -4.88 1.25 -52.46
C LEU A 428 -4.99 2.73 -52.85
N ASN A 429 -4.18 3.18 -53.83
CA ASN A 429 -4.13 4.59 -54.27
C ASN A 429 -5.47 5.12 -54.81
N ASP A 430 -6.34 4.23 -55.30
CA ASP A 430 -7.66 4.57 -55.83
C ASP A 430 -8.78 4.49 -54.77
N ALA A 431 -8.45 4.17 -53.52
CA ALA A 431 -9.45 4.09 -52.46
C ALA A 431 -10.03 5.50 -52.15
N PRO A 432 -11.35 5.67 -52.04
CA PRO A 432 -11.99 6.96 -51.82
C PRO A 432 -11.89 7.36 -50.34
N VAL A 433 -10.66 7.56 -49.86
CA VAL A 433 -10.36 7.89 -48.47
C VAL A 433 -10.29 9.39 -48.26
N ASP A 434 -11.06 9.87 -47.28
CA ASP A 434 -10.98 11.19 -46.69
C ASP A 434 -10.17 11.10 -45.39
N TRP A 435 -8.99 11.73 -45.39
CA TRP A 435 -8.02 11.65 -44.31
C TRP A 435 -8.14 12.84 -43.36
N GLU A 436 -8.31 12.54 -42.07
CA GLU A 436 -8.18 13.50 -40.97
C GLU A 436 -6.89 13.20 -40.20
N VAL A 437 -6.01 14.21 -40.05
CA VAL A 437 -4.76 14.05 -39.31
C VAL A 437 -4.93 14.59 -37.90
N ALA A 438 -4.72 13.73 -36.91
CA ALA A 438 -4.77 14.08 -35.50
C ALA A 438 -3.37 14.41 -34.95
N ASP A 439 -3.29 15.49 -34.15
CA ASP A 439 -2.08 15.86 -33.40
C ASP A 439 -1.99 15.05 -32.09
N GLU A 440 -1.73 13.75 -32.23
CA GLU A 440 -1.54 12.83 -31.11
C GLU A 440 -0.11 12.30 -31.08
N ARG A 441 0.45 12.13 -29.88
CA ARG A 441 1.83 11.63 -29.71
C ARG A 441 1.96 10.12 -29.87
N ILE A 442 0.85 9.40 -29.74
CA ILE A 442 0.82 7.94 -29.81
C ILE A 442 0.28 7.57 -31.20
N PRO A 443 1.03 6.80 -31.99
CA PRO A 443 0.57 6.36 -33.31
C PRO A 443 -0.78 5.65 -33.21
N PHE A 444 -1.73 6.05 -34.05
CA PHE A 444 -3.03 5.39 -34.16
C PHE A 444 -3.67 5.65 -35.53
N TYR A 445 -4.66 4.83 -35.88
CA TYR A 445 -5.67 5.16 -36.90
C TYR A 445 -7.04 4.68 -36.43
N GLN A 446 -8.09 5.26 -36.99
CA GLN A 446 -9.47 4.82 -36.81
C GLN A 446 -10.28 5.10 -38.08
N ILE A 447 -10.98 4.08 -38.56
CA ILE A 447 -11.96 4.21 -39.64
C ILE A 447 -13.26 4.71 -39.01
N LEU A 448 -13.62 5.97 -39.25
CA LEU A 448 -14.77 6.63 -38.64
C LEU A 448 -16.07 6.24 -39.34
N ARG A 449 -16.05 6.16 -40.67
CA ARG A 449 -17.24 5.90 -41.48
C ARG A 449 -16.88 5.23 -42.79
N VAL A 450 -17.75 4.33 -43.24
CA VAL A 450 -17.72 3.73 -44.58
C VAL A 450 -19.11 3.90 -45.18
N GLU A 451 -19.22 4.62 -46.29
CA GLU A 451 -20.46 4.76 -47.05
C GLU A 451 -20.47 3.73 -48.19
N LYS A 452 -21.58 3.02 -48.35
CA LYS A 452 -21.78 2.03 -49.43
C LYS A 452 -22.66 2.63 -50.51
N GLN A 453 -22.41 2.26 -51.76
CA GLN A 453 -23.36 2.52 -52.84
C GLN A 453 -24.66 1.77 -52.55
N ASN A 454 -25.79 2.48 -52.66
CA ASN A 454 -27.14 1.92 -52.46
C ASN A 454 -27.53 0.88 -53.50
#